data_AF-A0A1X7UYJ9-F1
#
_entry.id   AF-A0A1X7UYJ9-F1
#
_cell.length_a   1.000
_cell.length_b   1.000
_cell.length_c   1.000
_cell.angle_alpha   90.00
_cell.angle_beta   90.00
_cell.angle_gamma   90.00
#
_symmetry.space_group_name_H-M   'P 1'
#
loop_
_entity.id
_entity.type
_entity.pdbx_description
1 polymer ?
#
loop_
_entity_poly.entity_id
_entity_poly.type
_entity_poly.pdbx_seq_one_letter_code
_entity_poly.pdbx_strand_id
1 'polypeptide(L)'
;MPEPVQRQNIAENDDEVLNDLPIDGEDEPNPIIGSHYVLVAVVFLVIALTIALAIGRPMYTRDSPTELDRLSSKIEELENKIDLILKKEDISPLSCKDVKTAHPNRPTGYYDTNGHAMYCNMDQLCGSGGGWTRVAYLDMSDATQNCPPGFMLDTTGGTRACGKPPSTSGSCVSVKFQSNNIQYSKVCGKLEGHKKGTPDAFFRFDDEYSNDIDTYYIDGVSITRGSPRQHVWSFAASSATTLHGGGIFNCRCVQGSTQQHPKFVGDNYYCESGDDDPLWDGQGCSKLEVDCCSSPYLPWFYRQYNASTTNYIELRLCTDQSTGDEEVFVRRYEIYVM
;
A
#
# COMPACT_ATOMS: atom_id res chain seq x y z
N MET A 1 38.01 42.68 -3.55
CA MET A 1 37.99 44.08 -4.03
C MET A 1 38.52 44.09 -5.46
N PRO A 2 37.95 44.88 -6.39
CA PRO A 2 36.61 44.75 -6.99
C PRO A 2 36.67 44.60 -8.54
N GLU A 3 35.50 44.44 -9.17
CA GLU A 3 35.26 44.68 -10.61
C GLU A 3 35.66 46.10 -11.06
N PRO A 4 35.69 46.36 -12.40
CA PRO A 4 34.74 47.36 -12.91
C PRO A 4 34.12 47.06 -14.32
N VAL A 5 32.79 47.03 -14.36
CA VAL A 5 31.81 47.90 -15.07
C VAL A 5 32.15 48.64 -16.41
N GLN A 6 31.34 48.30 -17.43
CA GLN A 6 30.60 49.03 -18.52
C GLN A 6 31.16 50.20 -19.37
N ARG A 7 30.72 50.20 -20.66
CA ARG A 7 30.08 51.31 -21.45
C ARG A 7 29.14 50.69 -22.51
N GLN A 8 27.84 51.00 -22.71
CA GLN A 8 27.04 52.22 -23.00
C GLN A 8 26.88 52.59 -24.51
N ASN A 9 25.62 52.85 -24.92
CA ASN A 9 25.06 53.80 -25.93
C ASN A 9 23.54 53.49 -26.09
N ILE A 10 22.52 54.26 -25.64
CA ILE A 10 21.98 55.64 -25.85
C ILE A 10 21.33 55.87 -27.24
N ALA A 11 20.00 56.13 -27.28
CA ALA A 11 19.37 57.40 -27.72
C ALA A 11 17.81 57.36 -27.74
N GLU A 12 17.19 58.40 -27.18
CA GLU A 12 15.76 58.84 -27.25
C GLU A 12 15.56 59.90 -28.36
N ASN A 13 14.34 60.06 -28.91
CA ASN A 13 13.52 61.29 -28.76
C ASN A 13 12.17 61.28 -29.52
N ASP A 14 11.24 62.04 -28.92
CA ASP A 14 9.82 62.35 -29.17
C ASP A 14 9.48 63.17 -30.44
N ASP A 15 8.21 63.11 -30.91
CA ASP A 15 7.25 64.25 -30.95
C ASP A 15 5.90 63.95 -31.69
N GLU A 16 4.92 64.82 -31.40
CA GLU A 16 3.45 64.72 -31.28
C GLU A 16 2.52 65.04 -32.52
N VAL A 17 1.25 64.52 -32.47
CA VAL A 17 -0.09 65.19 -32.73
C VAL A 17 -0.46 65.58 -34.20
N LEU A 18 -1.66 65.41 -34.82
CA LEU A 18 -3.09 65.23 -34.44
C LEU A 18 -3.99 64.78 -35.63
N ASN A 19 -5.03 63.96 -35.33
CA ASN A 19 -6.40 63.78 -35.89
C ASN A 19 -6.72 63.59 -37.39
N ASP A 20 -7.44 62.49 -37.72
CA ASP A 20 -8.91 62.49 -37.96
C ASP A 20 -9.51 61.04 -37.94
N LEU A 21 -10.78 60.96 -37.50
CA LEU A 21 -11.57 59.81 -36.97
C LEU A 21 -12.09 58.77 -38.04
N PRO A 22 -12.98 57.79 -37.71
CA PRO A 22 -12.66 56.43 -37.25
C PRO A 22 -13.44 55.31 -38.01
N ILE A 23 -12.90 54.08 -38.15
CA ILE A 23 -13.74 52.89 -38.44
C ILE A 23 -13.19 51.66 -37.69
N ASP A 24 -14.07 51.12 -36.83
CA ASP A 24 -14.22 49.78 -36.26
C ASP A 24 -13.10 49.18 -35.38
N GLY A 25 -13.26 49.41 -34.07
CA GLY A 25 -12.80 48.50 -33.02
C GLY A 25 -13.97 47.66 -32.50
N GLU A 26 -13.88 46.34 -32.66
CA GLU A 26 -14.66 45.38 -31.89
C GLU A 26 -13.84 44.97 -30.65
N ASP A 27 -14.04 45.68 -29.54
CA ASP A 27 -13.73 45.20 -28.20
C ASP A 27 -15.08 44.89 -27.51
N GLU A 28 -15.38 43.61 -27.36
CA GLU A 28 -16.60 43.13 -26.70
C GLU A 28 -16.62 43.47 -25.19
N PRO A 29 -17.78 43.89 -24.65
CA PRO A 29 -17.93 44.23 -23.24
C PRO A 29 -18.11 43.00 -22.32
N ASN A 30 -17.45 43.08 -21.16
CA ASN A 30 -17.57 42.22 -19.96
C ASN A 30 -18.94 41.51 -19.76
N PRO A 31 -18.99 40.17 -19.66
CA PRO A 31 -20.23 39.40 -19.56
C PRO A 31 -20.82 39.26 -18.14
N ILE A 32 -20.36 40.04 -17.15
CA ILE A 32 -20.73 39.82 -15.74
C ILE A 32 -22.02 40.58 -15.32
N ILE A 33 -22.53 41.52 -16.12
CA ILE A 33 -23.73 42.29 -15.77
C ILE A 33 -25.02 41.70 -16.39
N GLY A 34 -24.94 40.86 -17.42
CA GLY A 34 -26.12 40.21 -18.03
C GLY A 34 -26.66 38.99 -17.26
N SER A 35 -25.80 38.25 -16.57
CA SER A 35 -26.17 36.98 -15.93
C SER A 35 -27.09 37.17 -14.71
N HIS A 36 -26.86 38.24 -13.91
CA HIS A 36 -27.70 38.51 -12.75
C HIS A 36 -29.12 38.95 -13.11
N TYR A 37 -29.32 39.73 -14.18
CA TYR A 37 -30.67 40.12 -14.62
C TYR A 37 -31.44 38.95 -15.23
N VAL A 38 -30.76 38.04 -15.95
CA VAL A 38 -31.38 36.82 -16.47
C VAL A 38 -31.78 35.88 -15.33
N LEU A 39 -30.91 35.69 -14.33
CA LEU A 39 -31.21 34.83 -13.19
C LEU A 39 -32.38 35.38 -12.36
N VAL A 40 -32.40 36.70 -12.12
CA VAL A 40 -33.50 37.37 -11.41
C VAL A 40 -34.80 37.30 -12.21
N ALA A 41 -34.76 37.53 -13.52
CA ALA A 41 -35.95 37.42 -14.39
C ALA A 41 -36.51 35.99 -14.45
N VAL A 42 -35.64 34.97 -14.50
CA VAL A 42 -36.06 33.55 -14.47
C VAL A 42 -36.69 33.20 -13.12
N VAL A 43 -36.13 33.67 -12.00
CA VAL A 43 -36.72 33.47 -10.67
C VAL A 43 -38.08 34.14 -10.55
N PHE A 44 -38.24 35.38 -11.04
CA PHE A 44 -39.55 36.06 -11.07
C PHE A 44 -40.56 35.36 -11.99
N LEU A 45 -40.13 34.81 -13.12
CA LEU A 45 -40.99 34.04 -14.02
C LEU A 45 -41.44 32.72 -13.40
N VAL A 46 -40.56 32.03 -12.67
CA VAL A 46 -40.89 30.80 -11.94
C VAL A 46 -41.83 31.09 -10.76
N ILE A 47 -41.61 32.19 -10.03
CA ILE A 47 -42.50 32.65 -8.96
C ILE A 47 -43.86 33.08 -9.54
N ALA A 48 -43.89 33.80 -10.67
CA ALA A 48 -45.12 34.19 -11.33
C ALA A 48 -45.88 32.98 -11.92
N LEU A 49 -45.18 31.98 -12.48
CA LEU A 49 -45.80 30.74 -12.96
C LEU A 49 -46.35 29.91 -11.80
N THR A 50 -45.63 29.80 -10.68
CA THR A 50 -46.10 29.05 -9.51
C THR A 50 -47.31 29.74 -8.86
N ILE A 51 -47.33 31.08 -8.80
CA ILE A 51 -48.48 31.86 -8.34
C ILE A 51 -49.65 31.75 -9.33
N ALA A 52 -49.42 31.84 -10.64
CA ALA A 52 -50.46 31.69 -11.66
C ALA A 52 -51.08 30.27 -11.68
N LEU A 53 -50.26 29.24 -11.43
CA LEU A 53 -50.72 27.85 -11.26
C LEU A 53 -51.47 27.63 -9.93
N ALA A 54 -51.22 28.46 -8.91
CA ALA A 54 -51.91 28.42 -7.62
C ALA A 54 -53.24 29.17 -7.61
N ILE A 55 -53.41 30.24 -8.41
CA ILE A 55 -54.65 31.06 -8.45
C ILE A 55 -55.62 30.58 -9.55
N GLY A 56 -55.12 29.85 -10.56
CA GLY A 56 -55.91 29.40 -11.72
C GLY A 56 -56.57 28.02 -11.61
N ARG A 57 -56.52 27.34 -10.46
CA ARG A 57 -57.23 26.05 -10.30
C ARG A 57 -58.51 26.25 -9.50
N PRO A 58 -59.69 25.82 -10.01
CA PRO A 58 -60.81 25.57 -9.13
C PRO A 58 -60.36 24.58 -8.06
N MET A 59 -60.85 24.74 -6.83
CA MET A 59 -60.75 23.73 -5.78
C MET A 59 -61.25 22.40 -6.32
N TYR A 60 -60.34 21.62 -6.90
CA TYR A 60 -60.51 20.21 -7.17
C TYR A 60 -59.62 19.53 -6.15
N THR A 61 -60.23 19.16 -5.03
CA THR A 61 -59.68 18.17 -4.11
C THR A 61 -59.41 16.91 -4.91
N ARG A 62 -58.17 16.76 -5.41
CA ARG A 62 -57.69 15.52 -6.00
C ARG A 62 -56.70 14.91 -5.03
N ASP A 63 -57.23 14.19 -4.06
CA ASP A 63 -56.49 13.27 -3.18
C ASP A 63 -55.93 12.05 -3.96
N SER A 64 -55.46 12.24 -5.21
CA SER A 64 -54.85 11.18 -6.00
C SER A 64 -53.41 11.56 -6.33
N PRO A 65 -52.40 10.85 -5.78
CA PRO A 65 -51.00 11.05 -6.14
C PRO A 65 -50.83 10.99 -7.65
N THR A 66 -50.00 11.88 -8.22
CA THR A 66 -49.68 11.82 -9.65
C THR A 66 -48.95 10.51 -9.97
N GLU A 67 -48.93 10.08 -11.24
CA GLU A 67 -48.16 8.87 -11.60
C GLU A 67 -46.67 9.01 -11.27
N LEU A 68 -46.15 10.24 -11.28
CA LEU A 68 -44.77 10.55 -10.87
C LEU A 68 -44.57 10.32 -9.36
N ASP A 69 -45.51 10.75 -8.52
CA ASP A 69 -45.46 10.52 -7.08
C ASP A 69 -45.54 9.03 -6.75
N ARG A 70 -46.38 8.28 -7.49
CA ARG A 70 -46.49 6.81 -7.36
C ARG A 70 -45.22 6.10 -7.81
N LEU A 71 -44.54 6.63 -8.83
CA LEU A 71 -43.28 6.06 -9.31
C LEU A 71 -42.16 6.34 -8.30
N SER A 72 -42.09 7.56 -7.78
CA SER A 72 -41.12 7.94 -6.75
C SER A 72 -41.29 7.12 -5.47
N SER A 73 -42.53 6.94 -5.00
CA SER A 73 -42.79 6.11 -3.80
C SER A 73 -42.43 4.65 -4.01
N LYS A 74 -42.61 4.12 -5.23
CA LYS A 74 -42.21 2.74 -5.58
C LYS A 74 -40.69 2.58 -5.68
N ILE A 75 -39.98 3.61 -6.16
CA ILE A 75 -38.51 3.63 -6.19
C ILE A 75 -37.97 3.60 -4.76
N GLU A 76 -38.50 4.46 -3.89
CA GLU A 76 -38.11 4.50 -2.47
C GLU A 76 -38.44 3.19 -1.74
N GLU A 77 -39.56 2.54 -2.08
CA GLU A 77 -39.91 1.21 -1.57
C GLU A 77 -38.94 0.12 -2.07
N LEU A 78 -38.51 0.19 -3.34
CA LEU A 78 -37.53 -0.73 -3.91
C LEU A 78 -36.15 -0.53 -3.29
N GLU A 79 -35.71 0.71 -3.10
CA GLU A 79 -34.45 1.05 -2.42
C GLU A 79 -34.46 0.53 -0.99
N ASN A 80 -35.54 0.77 -0.23
CA ASN A 80 -35.68 0.24 1.12
C ASN A 80 -35.69 -1.29 1.18
N LYS A 81 -36.33 -1.97 0.20
CA LYS A 81 -36.32 -3.44 0.10
C LYS A 81 -34.95 -3.98 -0.26
N ILE A 82 -34.22 -3.31 -1.14
CA ILE A 82 -32.83 -3.64 -1.48
C ILE A 82 -31.96 -3.51 -0.22
N ASP A 83 -32.06 -2.39 0.50
CA ASP A 83 -31.37 -2.19 1.78
C ASP A 83 -31.72 -3.27 2.82
N LEU A 84 -32.99 -3.68 2.87
CA LEU A 84 -33.45 -4.74 3.76
C LEU A 84 -32.91 -6.11 3.33
N ILE A 85 -32.81 -6.39 2.03
CA ILE A 85 -32.21 -7.62 1.50
C ILE A 85 -30.71 -7.63 1.77
N LEU A 86 -30.01 -6.52 1.54
CA LEU A 86 -28.58 -6.37 1.88
C LEU A 86 -28.32 -6.60 3.37
N LYS A 87 -29.20 -6.09 4.24
CA LYS A 87 -29.15 -6.33 5.70
C LYS A 87 -29.57 -7.74 6.11
N LYS A 88 -30.48 -8.38 5.38
CA LYS A 88 -31.08 -9.70 5.71
C LYS A 88 -30.28 -10.88 5.16
N GLU A 89 -29.52 -10.67 4.08
CA GLU A 89 -28.61 -11.68 3.50
C GLU A 89 -27.18 -11.61 4.06
N ASP A 90 -26.92 -10.80 5.08
CA ASP A 90 -25.59 -10.65 5.66
C ASP A 90 -24.53 -10.22 4.63
N ILE A 91 -24.91 -9.34 3.69
CA ILE A 91 -24.01 -8.73 2.71
C ILE A 91 -23.29 -7.55 3.39
N SER A 92 -22.70 -7.84 4.54
CA SER A 92 -21.71 -6.97 5.16
C SER A 92 -20.47 -6.97 4.25
N PRO A 93 -19.81 -5.82 4.01
CA PRO A 93 -18.56 -5.80 3.26
C PRO A 93 -17.62 -6.83 3.89
N LEU A 94 -17.17 -7.83 3.13
CA LEU A 94 -16.32 -8.91 3.67
C LEU A 94 -14.85 -8.52 3.68
N SER A 95 -14.50 -7.49 2.91
CA SER A 95 -13.13 -7.04 2.69
C SER A 95 -13.05 -5.51 2.55
N CYS A 96 -11.84 -4.98 2.72
CA CYS A 96 -11.56 -3.58 2.43
C CYS A 96 -11.85 -3.19 0.98
N LYS A 97 -11.78 -4.15 0.06
CA LYS A 97 -12.13 -3.95 -1.35
C LYS A 97 -13.62 -3.70 -1.54
N ASP A 98 -14.46 -4.41 -0.80
CA ASP A 98 -15.92 -4.18 -0.81
C ASP A 98 -16.25 -2.82 -0.23
N VAL A 99 -15.60 -2.44 0.88
CA VAL A 99 -15.75 -1.11 1.48
C VAL A 99 -15.31 -0.01 0.50
N LYS A 100 -14.18 -0.17 -0.17
CA LYS A 100 -13.69 0.80 -1.18
C LYS A 100 -14.64 0.90 -2.37
N THR A 101 -15.23 -0.21 -2.79
CA THR A 101 -16.19 -0.25 -3.91
C THR A 101 -17.48 0.46 -3.55
N ALA A 102 -18.04 0.19 -2.36
CA ALA A 102 -19.27 0.83 -1.89
C ALA A 102 -19.07 2.33 -1.57
N HIS A 103 -17.88 2.70 -1.07
CA HIS A 103 -17.58 4.04 -0.63
C HIS A 103 -16.17 4.50 -1.06
N PRO A 104 -16.00 4.92 -2.33
CA PRO A 104 -14.68 5.24 -2.90
C PRO A 104 -13.90 6.33 -2.17
N ASN A 105 -14.60 7.26 -1.51
CA ASN A 105 -14.01 8.43 -0.85
C ASN A 105 -13.66 8.19 0.63
N ARG A 106 -13.89 6.97 1.15
CA ARG A 106 -13.54 6.64 2.54
C ARG A 106 -12.01 6.58 2.72
N PRO A 107 -11.47 7.15 3.81
CA PRO A 107 -10.02 7.23 4.05
C PRO A 107 -9.42 5.90 4.53
N THR A 108 -8.10 5.78 4.54
CA THR A 108 -7.41 4.66 5.21
C THR A 108 -7.74 4.63 6.71
N GLY A 109 -7.98 3.45 7.28
CA GLY A 109 -8.32 3.31 8.70
C GLY A 109 -8.95 1.99 9.08
N TYR A 110 -9.44 1.89 10.32
CA TYR A 110 -10.19 0.73 10.81
C TYR A 110 -11.66 0.79 10.40
N TYR A 111 -12.17 -0.35 9.93
CA TYR A 111 -13.55 -0.55 9.51
C TYR A 111 -14.14 -1.76 10.21
N ASP A 112 -15.42 -1.67 10.55
CA ASP A 112 -16.20 -2.83 10.99
C ASP A 112 -16.84 -3.48 9.75
N THR A 113 -16.53 -4.76 9.57
CA THR A 113 -16.96 -5.60 8.46
C THR A 113 -17.51 -6.90 9.03
N ASN A 114 -18.84 -7.01 9.09
CA ASN A 114 -19.55 -8.13 9.70
C ASN A 114 -19.13 -8.47 11.15
N GLY A 115 -18.94 -7.43 11.99
CA GLY A 115 -18.52 -7.63 13.39
C GLY A 115 -17.03 -7.90 13.57
N HIS A 116 -16.23 -7.84 12.50
CA HIS A 116 -14.78 -7.90 12.56
C HIS A 116 -14.18 -6.53 12.23
N ALA A 117 -13.39 -6.00 13.16
CA ALA A 117 -12.59 -4.81 12.91
C ALA A 117 -11.39 -5.19 12.03
N MET A 118 -11.30 -4.61 10.83
CA MET A 118 -10.15 -4.76 9.93
C MET A 118 -9.54 -3.40 9.59
N TYR A 119 -8.21 -3.37 9.40
CA TYR A 119 -7.53 -2.17 8.93
C TYR A 119 -7.48 -2.18 7.40
N CYS A 120 -8.01 -1.12 6.80
CA CYS A 120 -8.09 -0.94 5.36
C CYS A 120 -7.21 0.19 4.89
N ASN A 121 -6.29 -0.12 3.97
CA ASN A 121 -5.58 0.90 3.21
C ASN A 121 -6.40 1.25 1.95
N MET A 122 -7.01 2.43 1.98
CA MET A 122 -7.88 2.97 0.92
C MET A 122 -7.12 3.79 -0.12
N ASP A 123 -5.82 3.98 0.10
CA ASP A 123 -4.87 4.66 -0.79
C ASP A 123 -4.14 3.66 -1.69
N GLN A 124 -3.29 4.18 -2.58
CA GLN A 124 -2.49 3.35 -3.47
C GLN A 124 -1.44 2.55 -2.67
N LEU A 125 -1.33 1.24 -2.97
CA LEU A 125 -0.33 0.34 -2.39
C LEU A 125 0.20 -0.60 -3.47
N CYS A 126 1.52 -0.78 -3.54
CA CYS A 126 2.19 -1.60 -4.56
C CYS A 126 1.70 -1.31 -6.01
N GLY A 127 1.51 -0.04 -6.35
CA GLY A 127 1.06 0.37 -7.69
C GLY A 127 -0.40 0.02 -8.03
N SER A 128 -1.17 -0.56 -7.09
CA SER A 128 -2.62 -0.76 -7.23
C SER A 128 -3.38 0.24 -6.36
N GLY A 129 -4.60 0.60 -6.76
CA GLY A 129 -5.49 1.43 -5.96
C GLY A 129 -5.83 0.84 -4.59
N GLY A 130 -6.64 1.56 -3.81
CA GLY A 130 -7.02 1.16 -2.45
C GLY A 130 -7.97 -0.03 -2.35
N GLY A 131 -8.30 -0.39 -1.11
CA GLY A 131 -9.12 -1.57 -0.77
C GLY A 131 -8.29 -2.74 -0.25
N TRP A 132 -7.07 -2.46 0.21
CA TRP A 132 -6.15 -3.44 0.75
C TRP A 132 -6.47 -3.76 2.20
N THR A 133 -6.60 -5.05 2.53
CA THR A 133 -6.85 -5.50 3.92
C THR A 133 -5.55 -5.89 4.59
N ARG A 134 -5.23 -5.28 5.74
CA ARG A 134 -4.03 -5.64 6.51
C ARG A 134 -4.27 -6.95 7.26
N VAL A 135 -3.43 -7.95 6.99
CA VAL A 135 -3.49 -9.28 7.62
C VAL A 135 -2.42 -9.49 8.68
N ALA A 136 -1.31 -8.74 8.60
CA ALA A 136 -0.23 -8.82 9.57
C ALA A 136 0.33 -7.43 9.85
N TYR A 137 0.63 -7.16 11.12
CA TYR A 137 1.26 -5.92 11.56
C TYR A 137 2.13 -6.16 12.79
N LEU A 138 3.34 -5.62 12.77
CA LEU A 138 4.23 -5.50 13.91
C LEU A 138 5.04 -4.22 13.76
N ASP A 139 5.17 -3.49 14.85
CA ASP A 139 6.09 -2.38 15.01
C ASP A 139 6.66 -2.40 16.42
N MET A 140 7.87 -2.92 16.57
CA MET A 140 8.51 -3.08 17.89
C MET A 140 9.02 -1.76 18.49
N SER A 141 8.99 -0.65 17.73
CA SER A 141 9.19 0.69 18.30
C SER A 141 8.05 1.10 19.23
N ASP A 142 6.85 0.54 19.01
CA ASP A 142 5.73 0.63 19.94
C ASP A 142 5.94 -0.35 21.11
N ALA A 143 6.25 0.21 22.27
CA ALA A 143 6.49 -0.54 23.50
C ALA A 143 5.31 -1.42 23.95
N THR A 144 4.09 -1.17 23.44
CA THR A 144 2.89 -1.95 23.77
C THR A 144 2.75 -3.24 22.95
N GLN A 145 3.47 -3.35 21.83
CA GLN A 145 3.42 -4.53 20.98
C GLN A 145 4.31 -5.65 21.52
N ASN A 146 3.91 -6.89 21.29
CA ASN A 146 4.65 -8.08 21.71
C ASN A 146 5.02 -8.93 20.50
N CYS A 147 6.07 -9.73 20.65
CA CYS A 147 6.43 -10.69 19.62
C CYS A 147 5.30 -11.70 19.35
N PRO A 148 5.13 -12.11 18.09
CA PRO A 148 4.10 -13.08 17.73
C PRO A 148 4.33 -14.42 18.44
N PRO A 149 3.27 -15.24 18.63
CA PRO A 149 3.39 -16.53 19.29
C PRO A 149 4.52 -17.38 18.70
N GLY A 150 5.35 -17.95 19.58
CA GLY A 150 6.52 -18.76 19.22
C GLY A 150 7.82 -17.98 19.07
N PHE A 151 7.77 -16.67 18.84
CA PHE A 151 8.95 -15.81 18.74
C PHE A 151 9.38 -15.32 20.13
N MET A 152 10.65 -14.97 20.27
CA MET A 152 11.21 -14.39 21.49
C MET A 152 11.53 -12.92 21.31
N LEU A 153 11.25 -12.13 22.34
CA LEU A 153 11.66 -10.74 22.42
C LEU A 153 13.18 -10.68 22.64
N ASP A 154 13.87 -10.00 21.73
CA ASP A 154 15.23 -9.51 21.93
C ASP A 154 15.20 -8.01 22.22
N THR A 155 16.07 -7.60 23.14
CA THR A 155 16.26 -6.19 23.53
C THR A 155 17.74 -5.80 23.54
N THR A 156 18.57 -6.63 22.91
CA THR A 156 20.02 -6.45 22.88
C THR A 156 20.33 -5.19 22.07
N GLY A 157 21.31 -4.39 22.52
CA GLY A 157 21.64 -3.12 21.86
C GLY A 157 20.57 -2.02 22.00
N GLY A 158 19.57 -2.19 22.89
CA GLY A 158 18.55 -1.18 23.17
C GLY A 158 17.41 -1.10 22.15
N THR A 159 17.42 -1.95 21.12
CA THR A 159 16.34 -2.06 20.12
C THR A 159 15.49 -3.30 20.43
N ARG A 160 14.17 -3.16 20.41
CA ARG A 160 13.24 -4.28 20.56
C ARG A 160 13.04 -4.97 19.22
N ALA A 161 13.16 -6.29 19.17
CA ALA A 161 12.85 -7.08 17.99
C ALA A 161 12.42 -8.51 18.35
N CYS A 162 11.99 -9.27 17.35
CA CYS A 162 11.49 -10.61 17.51
C CYS A 162 12.39 -11.62 16.80
N GLY A 163 12.97 -12.51 17.57
CA GLY A 163 13.85 -13.58 17.11
C GLY A 163 13.26 -14.97 17.33
N LYS A 164 14.05 -15.99 16.98
CA LYS A 164 13.74 -17.38 17.27
C LYS A 164 14.03 -17.73 18.73
N PRO A 165 13.39 -18.77 19.26
CA PRO A 165 13.91 -19.48 20.43
C PRO A 165 15.34 -19.97 20.24
N PRO A 166 16.19 -19.98 21.30
CA PRO A 166 17.52 -20.56 21.23
C PRO A 166 17.51 -21.99 20.69
N SER A 167 18.43 -22.27 19.78
CA SER A 167 18.57 -23.57 19.12
C SER A 167 20.03 -23.92 18.92
N THR A 168 20.37 -25.20 19.02
CA THR A 168 21.71 -25.74 18.74
C THR A 168 21.92 -26.13 17.27
N SER A 169 20.90 -25.96 16.42
CA SER A 169 20.94 -26.30 14.99
C SER A 169 20.01 -25.39 14.17
N GLY A 170 20.19 -25.42 12.84
CA GLY A 170 19.29 -24.78 11.88
C GLY A 170 17.83 -25.17 12.06
N SER A 171 16.93 -24.19 11.95
CA SER A 171 15.50 -24.36 12.18
C SER A 171 14.71 -23.11 11.79
N CYS A 172 13.39 -23.24 11.71
CA CYS A 172 12.48 -22.10 11.57
C CYS A 172 11.52 -22.00 12.76
N VAL A 173 11.11 -20.77 13.07
CA VAL A 173 9.87 -20.49 13.82
C VAL A 173 8.87 -19.84 12.87
N SER A 174 7.56 -20.06 13.07
CA SER A 174 6.55 -19.43 12.22
C SER A 174 5.32 -18.96 12.97
N VAL A 175 4.67 -17.96 12.38
CA VAL A 175 3.35 -17.44 12.77
C VAL A 175 2.45 -17.36 11.54
N LYS A 176 1.18 -17.76 11.71
CA LYS A 176 0.17 -17.77 10.65
C LYS A 176 -0.86 -16.68 10.91
N PHE A 177 -1.09 -15.85 9.90
CA PHE A 177 -2.09 -14.79 9.89
C PHE A 177 -3.26 -15.22 9.02
N GLN A 178 -4.42 -15.41 9.65
CA GLN A 178 -5.63 -15.81 8.94
C GLN A 178 -6.11 -14.67 8.04
N SER A 179 -6.58 -15.02 6.85
CA SER A 179 -7.22 -14.09 5.93
C SER A 179 -8.66 -13.75 6.33
N ASN A 180 -9.22 -14.45 7.33
CA ASN A 180 -10.61 -14.33 7.77
C ASN A 180 -11.62 -14.48 6.62
N ASN A 181 -11.40 -15.47 5.75
CA ASN A 181 -12.22 -15.77 4.56
C ASN A 181 -12.21 -14.69 3.47
N ILE A 182 -11.32 -13.69 3.57
CA ILE A 182 -11.10 -12.72 2.49
C ILE A 182 -10.44 -13.44 1.33
N GLN A 183 -11.11 -13.43 0.17
CA GLN A 183 -10.53 -13.89 -1.07
C GLN A 183 -9.54 -12.85 -1.59
N TYR A 184 -8.30 -13.28 -1.83
CA TYR A 184 -7.26 -12.43 -2.39
C TYR A 184 -6.48 -13.12 -3.48
N SER A 185 -5.97 -12.34 -4.43
CA SER A 185 -4.99 -12.79 -5.42
C SER A 185 -3.77 -11.88 -5.47
N LYS A 186 -3.73 -10.83 -4.65
CA LYS A 186 -2.61 -9.92 -4.50
C LYS A 186 -2.11 -9.91 -3.06
N VAL A 187 -0.80 -9.82 -2.90
CA VAL A 187 -0.13 -9.61 -1.61
C VAL A 187 0.83 -8.44 -1.77
N CYS A 188 0.80 -7.51 -0.83
CA CYS A 188 1.71 -6.38 -0.77
C CYS A 188 2.16 -6.20 0.68
N GLY A 189 3.44 -5.93 0.91
CA GLY A 189 3.90 -5.71 2.26
C GLY A 189 5.31 -5.17 2.30
N LYS A 190 5.77 -4.85 3.51
CA LYS A 190 7.15 -4.50 3.80
C LYS A 190 7.58 -5.16 5.10
N LEU A 191 8.88 -5.38 5.25
CA LEU A 191 9.47 -6.00 6.41
C LEU A 191 10.82 -5.36 6.68
N GLU A 192 11.11 -5.09 7.95
CA GLU A 192 12.40 -4.58 8.39
C GLU A 192 12.94 -5.48 9.51
N GLY A 193 14.23 -5.78 9.44
CA GLY A 193 14.91 -6.63 10.42
C GLY A 193 16.31 -6.16 10.76
N HIS A 194 17.04 -7.00 11.46
CA HIS A 194 18.48 -6.87 11.65
C HIS A 194 19.07 -8.26 11.88
N LYS A 195 20.40 -8.37 11.77
CA LYS A 195 21.13 -9.60 12.04
C LYS A 195 21.99 -9.52 13.29
N LYS A 196 22.46 -10.67 13.72
CA LYS A 196 23.57 -10.86 14.65
C LYS A 196 24.42 -12.03 14.16
N GLY A 197 25.73 -11.92 14.35
CA GLY A 197 26.66 -12.95 13.91
C GLY A 197 26.78 -13.01 12.38
N THR A 198 26.82 -14.22 11.83
CA THR A 198 27.16 -14.44 10.43
C THR A 198 26.08 -15.17 9.61
N PRO A 199 24.87 -14.58 9.40
CA PRO A 199 23.91 -15.10 8.43
C PRO A 199 24.52 -15.35 7.07
N ASP A 200 24.16 -16.46 6.45
CA ASP A 200 24.73 -16.92 5.19
C ASP A 200 23.76 -16.79 4.01
N ALA A 201 22.73 -15.95 4.15
CA ALA A 201 21.71 -15.66 3.14
C ALA A 201 20.94 -16.91 2.65
N PHE A 202 21.34 -17.52 1.54
CA PHE A 202 20.70 -18.73 0.99
C PHE A 202 21.61 -19.96 1.02
N PHE A 203 22.77 -19.84 1.67
CA PHE A 203 23.73 -20.93 1.71
C PHE A 203 23.15 -22.13 2.47
N ARG A 204 23.59 -23.33 2.07
CA ARG A 204 23.45 -24.57 2.84
C ARG A 204 24.65 -25.45 2.53
N PHE A 205 25.18 -26.13 3.54
CA PHE A 205 26.30 -27.06 3.41
C PHE A 205 25.92 -28.41 2.75
N ASP A 206 24.63 -28.76 2.65
CA ASP A 206 24.14 -30.01 2.06
C ASP A 206 23.72 -29.87 0.58
N ASP A 207 23.98 -30.92 -0.17
CA ASP A 207 24.49 -30.98 -1.54
C ASP A 207 23.45 -30.91 -2.67
N GLU A 208 22.25 -30.43 -2.39
CA GLU A 208 21.28 -30.13 -3.43
C GLU A 208 20.35 -29.03 -2.92
N TYR A 209 20.66 -27.76 -3.24
CA TYR A 209 19.84 -26.56 -3.01
C TYR A 209 18.43 -26.95 -2.60
N SER A 210 18.13 -26.97 -1.30
CA SER A 210 16.92 -27.64 -0.84
C SER A 210 15.73 -26.94 -1.50
N ASN A 211 15.22 -27.53 -2.59
CA ASN A 211 14.10 -27.01 -3.37
C ASN A 211 12.78 -27.29 -2.63
N ASP A 212 12.90 -27.48 -1.32
CA ASP A 212 11.84 -27.73 -0.39
C ASP A 212 11.60 -26.44 0.38
N ILE A 213 10.41 -25.90 0.18
CA ILE A 213 9.93 -24.71 0.85
C ILE A 213 9.74 -24.94 2.34
N ASP A 214 9.66 -26.19 2.82
CA ASP A 214 9.40 -26.51 4.21
C ASP A 214 10.66 -26.55 5.08
N THR A 215 11.85 -26.51 4.49
CA THR A 215 13.13 -26.43 5.22
C THR A 215 13.44 -25.00 5.68
N TYR A 216 14.58 -24.83 6.35
CA TYR A 216 15.17 -23.54 6.72
C TYR A 216 16.09 -23.00 5.62
N TYR A 217 15.62 -22.99 4.36
CA TYR A 217 16.42 -22.71 3.15
C TYR A 217 17.07 -21.31 3.08
N ILE A 218 16.88 -20.48 4.10
CA ILE A 218 17.25 -19.07 4.13
C ILE A 218 17.60 -18.68 5.56
N ASP A 219 18.63 -17.87 5.73
CA ASP A 219 18.91 -17.12 6.96
C ASP A 219 18.21 -15.79 6.83
N GLY A 220 17.02 -15.70 7.41
CA GLY A 220 16.11 -14.65 7.03
C GLY A 220 14.65 -14.95 7.28
N VAL A 221 13.80 -14.22 6.57
CA VAL A 221 12.35 -14.36 6.63
C VAL A 221 11.81 -14.96 5.34
N SER A 222 11.00 -16.01 5.45
CA SER A 222 10.20 -16.58 4.37
C SER A 222 8.72 -16.23 4.58
N ILE A 223 8.14 -15.48 3.66
CA ILE A 223 6.70 -15.23 3.60
C ILE A 223 6.08 -16.25 2.65
N THR A 224 5.09 -16.98 3.15
CA THR A 224 4.41 -18.04 2.40
C THR A 224 2.90 -17.98 2.60
N ARG A 225 2.15 -18.78 1.84
CA ARG A 225 0.70 -18.90 1.98
C ARG A 225 0.22 -20.34 1.85
N GLY A 226 -0.81 -20.68 2.62
CA GLY A 226 -1.57 -21.93 2.48
C GLY A 226 -0.83 -23.21 2.89
N SER A 227 -1.53 -24.33 2.68
CA SER A 227 -1.06 -25.69 2.89
C SER A 227 -1.58 -26.58 1.74
N PRO A 228 -0.72 -27.13 0.86
CA PRO A 228 0.74 -27.05 0.90
C PRO A 228 1.27 -25.63 0.75
N ARG A 229 2.44 -25.38 1.31
CA ARG A 229 3.07 -24.07 1.39
C ARG A 229 3.40 -23.55 -0.01
N GLN A 230 3.03 -22.30 -0.28
CA GLN A 230 3.37 -21.60 -1.52
C GLN A 230 4.21 -20.36 -1.21
N HIS A 231 5.25 -20.14 -2.01
CA HIS A 231 6.14 -18.99 -1.84
C HIS A 231 5.43 -17.67 -2.15
N VAL A 232 5.66 -16.67 -1.31
CA VAL A 232 5.26 -15.27 -1.53
C VAL A 232 6.51 -14.42 -1.73
N TRP A 233 7.36 -14.32 -0.70
CA TRP A 233 8.58 -13.52 -0.74
C TRP A 233 9.65 -14.08 0.22
N SER A 234 10.92 -13.85 -0.09
CA SER A 234 12.05 -14.18 0.78
C SER A 234 12.84 -12.93 1.14
N PHE A 235 13.30 -12.81 2.39
CA PHE A 235 14.15 -11.73 2.87
C PHE A 235 15.40 -12.36 3.47
N ALA A 236 16.50 -12.40 2.73
CA ALA A 236 17.75 -13.03 3.15
C ALA A 236 18.66 -12.01 3.85
N ALA A 237 19.24 -12.40 4.98
CA ALA A 237 20.27 -11.66 5.66
C ALA A 237 21.62 -12.28 5.30
N SER A 238 22.60 -11.46 4.92
CA SER A 238 23.98 -11.93 4.74
C SER A 238 24.94 -11.26 5.73
N SER A 239 26.04 -11.92 6.04
CA SER A 239 27.01 -11.44 7.03
C SER A 239 27.82 -10.24 6.54
N ALA A 240 27.85 -9.98 5.23
CA ALA A 240 29.12 -9.71 4.60
C ALA A 240 29.26 -8.31 3.98
N THR A 241 29.93 -7.42 4.73
CA THR A 241 30.51 -6.15 4.23
C THR A 241 31.74 -6.35 3.32
N THR A 242 32.12 -7.60 3.02
CA THR A 242 33.20 -8.02 2.12
C THR A 242 32.82 -9.35 1.43
N LEU A 243 33.57 -9.82 0.42
CA LEU A 243 33.35 -11.16 -0.14
C LEU A 243 33.80 -12.24 0.87
N HIS A 244 32.87 -13.03 1.38
CA HIS A 244 33.12 -14.08 2.37
C HIS A 244 33.03 -15.47 1.71
N GLY A 245 33.93 -16.39 2.09
CA GLY A 245 33.94 -17.76 1.55
C GLY A 245 34.06 -17.85 0.01
N GLY A 246 34.65 -16.86 -0.65
CA GLY A 246 34.67 -16.79 -2.12
C GLY A 246 33.34 -16.40 -2.76
N GLY A 247 32.44 -15.78 -2.01
CA GLY A 247 31.14 -15.32 -2.47
C GLY A 247 29.98 -16.29 -2.21
N ILE A 248 30.21 -17.40 -1.51
CA ILE A 248 29.17 -18.42 -1.24
C ILE A 248 28.17 -18.00 -0.17
N PHE A 249 28.55 -17.08 0.72
CA PHE A 249 27.74 -16.57 1.84
C PHE A 249 27.20 -15.15 1.60
N ASN A 250 27.51 -14.57 0.45
CA ASN A 250 27.08 -13.23 0.09
C ASN A 250 25.78 -13.28 -0.71
N CYS A 251 24.94 -12.27 -0.51
CA CYS A 251 23.79 -12.02 -1.37
C CYS A 251 24.14 -12.15 -2.86
N ARG A 252 23.26 -12.81 -3.63
CA ARG A 252 23.49 -13.12 -5.06
C ARG A 252 23.78 -11.89 -5.94
N CYS A 253 23.20 -10.75 -5.58
CA CYS A 253 23.38 -9.46 -6.24
C CYS A 253 24.76 -8.84 -6.00
N VAL A 254 25.54 -9.31 -5.01
CA VAL A 254 26.90 -8.85 -4.76
C VAL A 254 27.81 -9.31 -5.89
N GLN A 255 28.59 -8.39 -6.46
CA GLN A 255 29.57 -8.72 -7.49
C GLN A 255 30.60 -9.73 -6.96
N GLY A 256 30.71 -10.89 -7.62
CA GLY A 256 31.58 -11.99 -7.20
C GLY A 256 30.90 -13.01 -6.28
N SER A 257 29.62 -12.81 -5.92
CA SER A 257 28.82 -13.84 -5.27
C SER A 257 28.62 -15.04 -6.21
N THR A 258 28.75 -16.24 -5.65
CA THR A 258 28.43 -17.50 -6.32
C THR A 258 27.12 -18.10 -5.82
N GLN A 259 26.44 -17.39 -4.91
CA GLN A 259 25.28 -17.90 -4.21
C GLN A 259 24.09 -18.15 -5.14
N GLN A 260 23.34 -19.20 -4.85
CA GLN A 260 22.05 -19.48 -5.47
C GLN A 260 20.99 -19.65 -4.39
N HIS A 261 19.75 -19.38 -4.76
CA HIS A 261 18.57 -19.68 -3.95
C HIS A 261 17.77 -20.84 -4.59
N PRO A 262 16.88 -21.50 -3.83
CA PRO A 262 15.96 -22.47 -4.40
C PRO A 262 15.16 -21.92 -5.58
N LYS A 263 14.83 -22.79 -6.54
CA LYS A 263 14.16 -22.40 -7.79
C LYS A 263 12.79 -21.76 -7.55
N PHE A 264 12.08 -22.18 -6.49
CA PHE A 264 10.75 -21.66 -6.15
C PHE A 264 10.76 -20.19 -5.70
N VAL A 265 11.91 -19.65 -5.28
CA VAL A 265 12.05 -18.25 -4.87
C VAL A 265 11.98 -17.33 -6.11
N GLY A 266 12.63 -17.72 -7.20
CA GLY A 266 12.74 -16.90 -8.42
C GLY A 266 13.29 -15.51 -8.09
N ASP A 267 12.68 -14.46 -8.67
CA ASP A 267 13.06 -13.06 -8.43
C ASP A 267 12.33 -12.43 -7.24
N ASN A 268 11.61 -13.22 -6.45
CA ASN A 268 10.72 -12.72 -5.39
C ASN A 268 11.45 -12.71 -4.04
N TYR A 269 12.58 -12.00 -3.99
CA TYR A 269 13.36 -11.89 -2.77
C TYR A 269 14.07 -10.54 -2.65
N TYR A 270 14.40 -10.20 -1.41
CA TYR A 270 15.42 -9.21 -1.09
C TYR A 270 16.54 -9.89 -0.32
N CYS A 271 17.74 -9.36 -0.44
CA CYS A 271 18.90 -9.84 0.29
C CYS A 271 19.74 -8.64 0.70
N GLU A 272 20.19 -8.58 1.95
CA GLU A 272 20.96 -7.45 2.46
C GLU A 272 21.88 -7.85 3.61
N SER A 273 22.98 -7.13 3.79
CA SER A 273 23.87 -7.18 4.94
C SER A 273 23.88 -5.83 5.63
N GLY A 274 23.97 -5.85 6.95
CA GLY A 274 24.02 -4.65 7.75
C GLY A 274 24.29 -5.01 9.21
N ASP A 275 25.28 -4.36 9.81
CA ASP A 275 25.60 -4.52 11.24
C ASP A 275 24.89 -3.46 12.10
N ASP A 276 24.82 -2.22 11.61
CA ASP A 276 24.22 -1.06 12.31
C ASP A 276 23.01 -0.46 11.56
N ASP A 277 22.62 -1.08 10.44
CA ASP A 277 21.57 -0.60 9.53
C ASP A 277 20.41 -1.62 9.45
N PRO A 278 19.14 -1.19 9.44
CA PRO A 278 18.02 -2.10 9.33
C PRO A 278 18.00 -2.82 7.99
N LEU A 279 17.90 -4.15 8.03
CA LEU A 279 17.80 -4.95 6.82
C LEU A 279 16.45 -4.74 6.12
N TRP A 280 16.52 -4.70 4.79
CA TRP A 280 15.45 -4.69 3.80
C TRP A 280 14.58 -3.42 3.81
N ASP A 281 15.09 -2.33 4.37
CA ASP A 281 14.41 -1.03 4.38
C ASP A 281 14.71 -0.18 3.12
N GLY A 282 15.66 -0.62 2.30
CA GLY A 282 16.09 0.04 1.06
C GLY A 282 17.01 1.25 1.29
N GLN A 283 17.59 1.37 2.49
CA GLN A 283 18.51 2.44 2.89
C GLN A 283 19.82 1.84 3.40
N GLY A 284 20.81 2.68 3.67
CA GLY A 284 22.06 2.29 4.35
C GLY A 284 22.93 1.20 3.70
N CYS A 285 22.56 0.75 2.50
CA CYS A 285 23.22 -0.36 1.83
C CYS A 285 24.71 -0.18 1.62
N SER A 286 25.45 -1.25 1.90
CA SER A 286 26.89 -1.31 1.72
C SER A 286 27.26 -1.15 0.23
N LYS A 287 28.51 -0.70 -0.03
CA LYS A 287 29.01 -0.59 -1.42
C LYS A 287 29.00 -1.92 -2.18
N LEU A 288 29.01 -3.06 -1.48
CA LEU A 288 28.96 -4.38 -2.09
C LEU A 288 27.53 -4.76 -2.53
N GLU A 289 26.52 -4.15 -1.93
CA GLU A 289 25.11 -4.54 -2.05
C GLU A 289 24.26 -3.48 -2.75
N VAL A 290 24.90 -2.55 -3.46
CA VAL A 290 24.20 -1.50 -4.22
C VAL A 290 23.14 -2.10 -5.15
N ASP A 291 23.46 -3.21 -5.83
CA ASP A 291 22.53 -3.92 -6.72
C ASP A 291 21.44 -4.68 -5.95
N CYS A 292 21.71 -5.09 -4.71
CA CYS A 292 20.72 -5.72 -3.85
C CYS A 292 19.64 -4.74 -3.40
N CYS A 293 20.04 -3.48 -3.22
CA CYS A 293 19.18 -2.40 -2.78
C CYS A 293 18.63 -1.53 -3.92
N SER A 294 18.95 -1.84 -5.17
CA SER A 294 18.54 -1.02 -6.31
C SER A 294 17.07 -1.23 -6.71
N SER A 295 16.34 -2.13 -6.04
CA SER A 295 14.94 -2.38 -6.36
C SER A 295 14.12 -1.10 -6.12
N PRO A 296 13.43 -0.56 -7.14
CA PRO A 296 12.61 0.65 -6.97
C PRO A 296 11.37 0.39 -6.10
N TYR A 297 11.12 -0.87 -5.75
CA TYR A 297 10.00 -1.27 -4.93
C TYR A 297 10.34 -1.34 -3.44
N LEU A 298 11.62 -1.46 -3.06
CA LEU A 298 12.02 -1.47 -1.65
C LEU A 298 11.48 -0.23 -0.92
N PRO A 299 10.96 -0.38 0.32
CA PRO A 299 10.92 -1.62 1.13
C PRO A 299 9.71 -2.54 0.85
N TRP A 300 8.90 -2.23 -0.17
CA TRP A 300 7.66 -2.95 -0.47
C TRP A 300 7.87 -4.10 -1.45
N PHE A 301 7.44 -5.30 -1.09
CA PHE A 301 7.27 -6.41 -2.02
C PHE A 301 5.84 -6.49 -2.54
N TYR A 302 5.67 -7.03 -3.74
CA TYR A 302 4.37 -7.26 -4.37
C TYR A 302 4.32 -8.63 -5.05
N ARG A 303 3.22 -9.36 -4.83
CA ARG A 303 2.89 -10.60 -5.55
C ARG A 303 1.48 -10.54 -6.08
N GLN A 304 1.32 -11.00 -7.32
CA GLN A 304 0.03 -11.23 -7.95
C GLN A 304 -0.06 -12.66 -8.45
N TYR A 305 -1.21 -13.29 -8.20
CA TYR A 305 -1.52 -14.66 -8.58
C TYR A 305 -2.69 -14.70 -9.56
N ASN A 306 -2.74 -15.74 -10.40
CA ASN A 306 -3.82 -15.91 -11.39
C ASN A 306 -5.15 -16.37 -10.74
N ALA A 307 -5.06 -17.03 -9.58
CA ALA A 307 -6.22 -17.54 -8.85
C ALA A 307 -6.28 -16.91 -7.46
N SER A 308 -7.51 -16.59 -7.03
CA SER A 308 -7.78 -16.14 -5.67
C SER A 308 -7.68 -17.30 -4.67
N THR A 309 -7.46 -16.96 -3.41
CA THR A 309 -7.47 -17.90 -2.30
C THR A 309 -7.93 -17.21 -1.02
N THR A 310 -8.32 -18.00 -0.03
CA THR A 310 -8.55 -17.56 1.35
C THR A 310 -7.47 -18.11 2.29
N ASN A 311 -6.37 -18.65 1.76
CA ASN A 311 -5.29 -19.21 2.57
C ASN A 311 -4.68 -18.18 3.52
N TYR A 312 -4.23 -18.62 4.69
CA TYR A 312 -3.42 -17.79 5.59
C TYR A 312 -2.14 -17.29 4.90
N ILE A 313 -1.61 -16.17 5.40
CA ILE A 313 -0.22 -15.77 5.18
C ILE A 313 0.61 -16.30 6.36
N GLU A 314 1.79 -16.83 6.10
CA GLU A 314 2.71 -17.29 7.13
C GLU A 314 4.02 -16.51 7.01
N LEU A 315 4.49 -16.01 8.14
CA LEU A 315 5.84 -15.48 8.29
C LEU A 315 6.67 -16.54 9.01
N ARG A 316 7.77 -16.94 8.39
CA ARG A 316 8.74 -17.87 8.97
C ARG A 316 10.07 -17.17 9.11
N LEU A 317 10.65 -17.23 10.30
CA LEU A 317 12.01 -16.76 10.55
C LEU A 317 12.89 -18.01 10.65
N CYS A 318 13.91 -18.09 9.82
CA CYS A 318 14.74 -19.28 9.62
C CYS A 318 16.21 -18.89 9.71
N THR A 319 17.02 -19.83 10.21
CA THR A 319 18.49 -19.83 10.14
C THR A 319 18.96 -21.26 9.94
N ASP A 320 20.09 -21.48 9.30
CA ASP A 320 20.65 -22.79 8.99
C ASP A 320 21.65 -23.31 10.03
N GLN A 321 22.07 -22.43 10.95
CA GLN A 321 22.89 -22.78 12.10
C GLN A 321 22.22 -22.50 13.46
N SER A 322 23.01 -22.67 14.53
CA SER A 322 22.61 -22.41 15.90
C SER A 322 22.43 -20.92 16.16
N THR A 323 21.54 -20.54 17.08
CA THR A 323 21.32 -19.14 17.47
C THR A 323 22.52 -18.48 18.15
N GLY A 324 23.55 -19.26 18.51
CA GLY A 324 24.81 -18.72 19.03
C GLY A 324 25.76 -18.22 17.94
N ASP A 325 25.54 -18.63 16.69
CA ASP A 325 26.41 -18.36 15.55
C ASP A 325 25.84 -17.24 14.68
N GLU A 326 24.56 -17.37 14.34
CA GLU A 326 23.82 -16.41 13.52
C GLU A 326 22.38 -16.27 14.03
N GLU A 327 21.88 -15.04 13.99
CA GLU A 327 20.47 -14.76 14.25
C GLU A 327 19.97 -13.67 13.31
N VAL A 328 18.69 -13.78 12.97
CA VAL A 328 17.94 -12.75 12.28
C VAL A 328 16.77 -12.37 13.18
N PHE A 329 16.49 -11.08 13.24
CA PHE A 329 15.41 -10.51 14.03
C PHE A 329 14.49 -9.69 13.15
N VAL A 330 13.21 -9.70 13.47
CA VAL A 330 12.20 -8.88 12.80
C VAL A 330 11.73 -7.80 13.77
N ARG A 331 11.81 -6.53 13.35
CA ARG A 331 11.38 -5.39 14.16
C ARG A 331 10.09 -4.75 13.65
N ARG A 332 9.82 -4.89 12.35
CA ARG A 332 8.64 -4.30 11.73
C ARG A 332 8.16 -5.15 10.56
N TYR A 333 6.84 -5.29 10.43
CA TYR A 333 6.23 -5.72 9.18
C TYR A 333 4.82 -5.18 9.05
N GLU A 334 4.40 -4.96 7.81
CA GLU A 334 2.98 -4.82 7.49
C GLU A 334 2.70 -5.57 6.19
N ILE A 335 1.66 -6.40 6.21
CA ILE A 335 1.30 -7.26 5.08
C ILE A 335 -0.19 -7.11 4.80
N TYR A 336 -0.51 -6.89 3.54
CA TYR A 336 -1.84 -6.64 3.01
C TYR A 336 -2.21 -7.63 1.92
N VAL A 337 -3.51 -7.90 1.80
CA VAL A 337 -4.09 -8.74 0.75
C VAL A 337 -5.26 -8.03 0.05
N MET A 338 -5.48 -8.34 -1.23
CA MET A 338 -6.57 -7.80 -2.05
C MET A 338 -7.01 -8.72 -3.20
#